data_AF-A7T5E8-F1
#
_entry.id   AF-A7T5E8-F1
#
_cell.length_a   1.000
_cell.length_b   1.000
_cell.length_c   1.000
_cell.angle_alpha   90.00
_cell.angle_beta   90.00
_cell.angle_gamma   90.00
#
_symmetry.space_group_name_H-M   'P 1'
#
loop_
_entity.id
_entity.type
_entity.pdbx_description
1 polymer ?
#
loop_
_entity_poly.entity_id
_entity_poly.type
_entity_poly.pdbx_seq_one_letter_code
_entity_poly.pdbx_strand_id
1 'polypeptide(L)'
;CFHCRELGHRAADCPQTKKTSAGVGVCYKCRATSHITKHCKVTTTTESPFPFAKCFICGETGHLSSSCPDNPKGLYPEGGGCKECGSVEHLRRDCPELERNKQGTVGIQ
;
A
#
# COMPACT_ATOMS: atom_id res chain seq x y z
N CYS A 1 -3.97 3.20 7.77
CA CYS A 1 -3.05 4.35 7.72
C CYS A 1 -1.70 3.95 7.14
N PHE A 2 -1.25 4.60 6.07
CA PHE A 2 0.06 4.33 5.46
C PHE A 2 1.24 4.95 6.21
N HIS A 3 0.99 5.87 7.16
CA HIS A 3 2.04 6.49 7.96
C HIS A 3 2.47 5.61 9.14
N CYS A 4 1.51 5.13 9.94
CA CYS A 4 1.76 4.32 11.14
C CYS A 4 1.49 2.82 10.97
N ARG A 5 0.94 2.39 9.82
CA ARG A 5 0.53 0.99 9.52
C ARG A 5 -0.59 0.43 10.41
N GLU A 6 -1.31 1.28 11.15
CA GLU A 6 -2.52 0.87 11.86
C GLU A 6 -3.78 0.99 10.99
N LEU A 7 -4.78 0.15 11.28
CA LEU A 7 -6.08 0.14 10.60
C LEU A 7 -7.04 1.21 11.20
N GLY A 8 -8.19 1.41 10.56
CA GLY A 8 -9.26 2.27 11.07
C GLY A 8 -9.16 3.78 10.76
N HIS A 9 -8.07 4.25 10.16
CA HIS A 9 -7.92 5.66 9.77
C HIS A 9 -7.02 5.86 8.54
N ARG A 10 -7.19 7.01 7.86
CA ARG A 10 -6.34 7.44 6.73
C ARG A 10 -5.12 8.20 7.24
N ALA A 11 -4.11 8.37 6.38
CA ALA A 11 -2.87 9.06 6.77
C ALA A 11 -3.10 10.52 7.22
N ALA A 12 -4.11 11.19 6.66
CA ALA A 12 -4.52 12.54 7.05
C ALA A 12 -5.03 12.60 8.50
N ASP A 13 -5.73 11.55 8.95
CA ASP A 13 -6.32 11.43 10.28
C ASP A 13 -5.41 10.65 11.25
N CYS A 14 -4.13 10.51 10.91
CA CYS A 14 -3.20 9.74 11.71
C CYS A 14 -2.96 10.41 13.08
N PRO A 15 -3.16 9.71 14.21
CA PRO A 15 -2.84 10.29 15.52
C PRO A 15 -1.33 10.49 15.71
N GLN A 16 -0.50 9.79 14.92
CA GLN A 16 0.96 9.86 15.00
C GLN A 16 1.62 10.87 14.05
N THR A 17 0.88 11.54 13.14
CA THR A 17 1.47 12.54 12.23
C THR A 17 2.07 13.75 12.95
N LYS A 18 1.59 14.07 14.17
CA LYS A 18 2.14 15.19 14.97
C LYS A 18 3.53 14.90 15.57
N LYS A 19 4.03 13.66 15.53
CA LYS A 19 5.29 13.24 16.17
C LYS A 19 6.49 13.14 15.22
N THR A 20 6.27 13.34 13.92
CA THR A 20 7.31 13.19 12.88
C THR A 20 7.26 14.39 11.96
N SER A 21 8.30 15.22 11.99
CA SER A 21 8.39 16.53 11.34
C SER A 21 8.51 16.50 9.81
N ALA A 22 8.34 15.35 9.19
CA ALA A 22 8.28 15.18 7.75
C ALA A 22 7.24 14.10 7.49
N GLY A 23 6.40 14.25 6.46
CA GLY A 23 5.38 13.27 6.04
C GLY A 23 5.96 11.94 5.53
N VAL A 24 7.08 11.51 6.10
CA VAL A 24 7.80 10.26 5.87
C VAL A 24 7.21 9.22 6.84
N GLY A 25 6.44 8.28 6.28
CA GLY A 25 5.89 7.14 7.03
C GLY A 25 6.97 6.21 7.57
N VAL A 26 6.57 5.27 8.44
CA VAL A 26 7.49 4.25 8.99
C VAL A 26 8.12 3.41 7.88
N CYS A 27 9.43 3.18 7.97
CA CYS A 27 10.14 2.27 7.10
C CYS A 27 9.71 0.82 7.39
N TYR A 28 9.30 0.08 6.36
CA TYR A 28 8.82 -1.29 6.52
C TYR A 28 9.94 -2.33 6.63
N LYS A 29 11.19 -1.91 6.40
CA LYS A 29 12.39 -2.76 6.50
C LYS A 29 13.10 -2.70 7.84
N CYS A 30 13.03 -1.56 8.55
CA CYS A 30 13.75 -1.36 9.81
C CYS A 30 12.97 -0.58 10.88
N ARG A 31 11.70 -0.25 10.63
CA ARG A 31 10.79 0.47 11.55
C ARG A 31 11.16 1.94 11.84
N ALA A 32 12.24 2.47 11.27
CA ALA A 32 12.61 3.87 11.44
C ALA A 32 11.59 4.83 10.80
N THR A 33 11.36 6.00 11.40
CA THR A 33 10.50 7.07 10.85
C THR A 33 11.28 8.15 10.12
N SER A 34 12.61 8.06 10.07
CA SER A 34 13.47 9.06 9.44
C SER A 34 13.53 8.95 7.92
N HIS A 35 13.12 7.81 7.36
CA HIS A 35 13.21 7.53 5.93
C HIS A 35 12.12 6.53 5.50
N ILE A 36 11.80 6.55 4.20
CA ILE A 36 10.96 5.52 3.58
C ILE A 36 11.78 4.30 3.16
N THR A 37 11.10 3.19 2.90
CA THR A 37 11.71 1.92 2.44
C THR A 37 12.68 2.07 1.26
N LYS A 38 12.43 3.00 0.34
CA LYS A 38 13.31 3.28 -0.82
C LYS A 38 14.69 3.83 -0.42
N HIS A 39 14.77 4.54 0.70
CA HIS A 39 16.00 5.13 1.25
C HIS A 39 16.57 4.31 2.42
N CYS A 40 16.00 3.14 2.68
CA CYS A 40 16.47 2.25 3.74
C CYS A 40 17.72 1.51 3.28
N LYS A 41 18.79 1.65 4.06
CA LYS A 41 20.05 0.94 3.84
C LYS A 41 20.07 -0.47 4.44
N VAL A 42 19.06 -0.83 5.23
CA VAL A 42 18.93 -2.16 5.82
C VAL A 42 18.54 -3.14 4.72
N THR A 43 19.33 -4.20 4.60
CA THR A 43 19.03 -5.34 3.76
C THR A 43 18.15 -6.31 4.52
N THR A 44 17.19 -6.90 3.82
CA THR A 44 16.22 -7.86 4.35
C THR A 44 16.32 -9.15 3.55
N THR A 45 15.93 -10.27 4.14
CA THR A 45 15.94 -11.57 3.47
C THR A 45 14.87 -11.63 2.37
N THR A 46 15.08 -12.47 1.35
CA THR A 46 14.12 -12.76 0.28
C THR A 46 12.79 -13.29 0.81
N GLU A 47 12.81 -14.04 1.92
CA GLU A 47 11.59 -14.59 2.53
C GLU A 47 10.75 -13.55 3.27
N SER A 48 11.38 -12.47 3.77
CA SER A 48 10.67 -11.37 4.41
C SER A 48 11.31 -10.05 4.01
N PRO A 49 11.00 -9.53 2.80
CA PRO A 49 11.55 -8.27 2.32
C PRO A 49 11.03 -7.06 3.11
N PHE A 50 9.93 -7.24 3.85
CA PHE A 50 9.30 -6.20 4.66
C PHE A 50 8.91 -6.73 6.05
N PRO A 51 9.90 -7.05 6.92
CA PRO A 51 9.65 -7.69 8.21
C PRO A 51 8.78 -6.85 9.16
N PHE A 52 8.69 -5.54 8.95
CA PHE A 52 7.88 -4.62 9.75
C PHE A 52 6.61 -4.13 9.03
N ALA A 53 6.36 -4.62 7.82
CA ALA A 53 5.11 -4.35 7.13
C ALA A 53 3.97 -5.14 7.77
N LYS A 54 3.02 -4.46 8.41
CA LYS A 54 1.74 -5.05 8.85
C LYS A 54 0.74 -5.12 7.69
N CYS A 55 0.37 -6.32 7.26
CA CYS A 55 -0.62 -6.56 6.22
C CYS A 55 -1.96 -5.94 6.62
N PHE A 56 -2.59 -5.21 5.69
CA PHE A 56 -3.91 -4.62 5.96
C PHE A 56 -5.05 -5.63 5.80
N ILE A 57 -4.77 -6.83 5.28
CA ILE A 57 -5.78 -7.86 5.00
C ILE A 57 -5.86 -8.84 6.17
N CYS A 58 -4.77 -9.57 6.46
CA CYS A 58 -4.73 -10.52 7.58
C CYS A 58 -4.25 -9.90 8.91
N GLY A 59 -3.68 -8.69 8.90
CA GLY A 59 -3.17 -8.04 10.12
C GLY A 59 -1.80 -8.52 10.60
N GLU A 60 -1.24 -9.57 10.00
CA GLU A 60 0.08 -10.12 10.32
C GLU A 60 1.22 -9.22 9.81
N THR A 61 2.44 -9.45 10.31
CA THR A 61 3.62 -8.65 9.93
C THR A 61 4.57 -9.51 9.10
N GLY A 62 5.30 -8.91 8.17
CA GLY A 62 6.32 -9.58 7.35
C GLY A 62 6.07 -9.49 5.85
N HIS A 63 4.88 -9.03 5.44
CA HIS A 63 4.49 -8.89 4.04
C HIS A 63 3.57 -7.68 3.81
N LEU A 64 3.44 -7.27 2.56
CA LEU A 64 2.48 -6.26 2.13
C LEU A 64 1.16 -6.94 1.76
N SER A 65 0.04 -6.22 1.79
CA SER A 65 -1.27 -6.72 1.34
C SER A 65 -1.22 -7.40 -0.04
N SER A 66 -0.36 -6.91 -0.94
CA SER A 66 -0.16 -7.49 -2.27
C SER A 66 0.56 -8.84 -2.30
N SER A 67 1.18 -9.23 -1.20
CA SER A 67 1.88 -10.50 -1.04
C SER A 67 1.28 -11.30 0.13
N CYS A 68 0.03 -11.03 0.47
CA CYS A 68 -0.67 -11.75 1.53
C CYS A 68 -1.03 -13.15 1.05
N PRO A 69 -0.57 -14.21 1.73
CA PRO A 69 -0.87 -15.59 1.32
C PRO A 69 -2.34 -15.96 1.57
N ASP A 70 -2.97 -15.33 2.56
CA ASP A 70 -4.39 -15.49 2.88
C ASP A 70 -5.16 -14.25 2.46
N ASN A 71 -5.51 -14.19 1.17
CA ASN A 71 -6.17 -13.04 0.59
C ASN A 71 -7.52 -13.36 -0.07
N PRO A 72 -8.55 -13.70 0.71
CA PRO A 72 -9.87 -14.01 0.17
C PRO A 72 -10.59 -12.79 -0.44
N LYS A 73 -10.12 -11.57 -0.17
CA LYS A 73 -10.77 -10.30 -0.55
C LYS A 73 -9.98 -9.50 -1.61
N GLY A 74 -8.84 -10.01 -2.08
CA GLY A 74 -7.91 -9.31 -2.96
C GLY A 74 -7.22 -8.11 -2.29
N LEU A 75 -6.64 -7.19 -3.07
CA LEU A 75 -5.84 -6.07 -2.53
C LEU A 75 -6.61 -5.11 -1.60
N TYR A 76 -7.93 -5.24 -1.51
CA TYR A 76 -8.82 -4.35 -0.77
C TYR A 76 -9.11 -4.94 0.62
N PRO A 77 -8.61 -4.33 1.72
CA PRO A 77 -8.79 -4.84 3.09
C PRO A 77 -10.26 -5.10 3.48
N GLU A 78 -11.15 -4.22 3.03
CA GLU A 78 -12.59 -4.29 3.33
C GLU A 78 -13.34 -5.13 2.29
N GLY A 79 -12.64 -5.69 1.29
CA GLY A 79 -13.22 -6.29 0.10
C GLY A 79 -13.59 -5.27 -0.97
N GLY A 80 -14.15 -5.79 -2.06
CA GLY A 80 -14.43 -5.04 -3.28
C GLY A 80 -13.33 -5.19 -4.33
N GLY A 81 -13.41 -4.41 -5.39
CA GLY A 81 -12.49 -4.47 -6.51
C GLY A 81 -12.29 -3.10 -7.13
N CYS A 82 -11.43 -3.06 -8.15
CA CYS A 82 -11.23 -1.91 -8.99
C CYS A 82 -12.59 -1.37 -9.46
N LYS A 83 -12.82 -0.07 -9.28
CA LYS A 83 -14.11 0.54 -9.62
C LYS A 83 -14.36 0.66 -11.13
N GLU A 84 -13.33 0.49 -11.95
CA GLU A 84 -13.47 0.54 -13.40
C GLU A 84 -13.79 -0.83 -13.99
N CYS A 85 -13.14 -1.91 -13.51
CA CYS A 85 -13.23 -3.23 -14.12
C CYS A 85 -13.61 -4.37 -13.15
N GLY A 86 -13.81 -4.08 -11.87
CA GLY A 86 -14.20 -5.05 -10.84
C GLY A 86 -13.05 -5.94 -10.32
N SER A 87 -11.85 -5.90 -10.90
CA SER A 87 -10.74 -6.77 -10.51
C SER A 87 -10.22 -6.47 -9.10
N VAL A 88 -9.93 -7.51 -8.33
CA VAL A 88 -9.42 -7.40 -6.96
C VAL A 88 -7.88 -7.43 -6.90
N GLU A 89 -7.22 -7.66 -8.03
CA GLU A 89 -5.78 -7.91 -8.14
C GLU A 89 -4.94 -6.63 -8.23
N HIS A 90 -5.57 -5.48 -8.49
CA HIS A 90 -4.89 -4.19 -8.61
C HIS A 90 -5.68 -3.07 -7.93
N LEU A 91 -4.98 -2.01 -7.54
CA LEU A 91 -5.61 -0.75 -7.13
C LEU A 91 -6.16 -0.04 -8.37
N ARG A 92 -7.27 0.69 -8.26
CA ARG A 92 -7.88 1.46 -9.36
C ARG A 92 -6.87 2.23 -10.22
N ARG A 93 -5.87 2.86 -9.58
CA ARG A 93 -4.83 3.65 -10.27
C ARG A 93 -3.95 2.84 -11.22
N ASP A 94 -3.84 1.54 -10.98
CA ASP A 94 -3.03 0.57 -11.72
C ASP A 94 -3.95 -0.26 -12.66
N CYS A 95 -5.20 0.20 -12.89
CA CYS A 95 -6.16 -0.52 -13.72
C CYS A 95 -5.85 -0.35 -15.22
N PRO A 96 -5.69 -1.46 -15.97
CA PRO A 96 -5.37 -1.40 -17.40
C PRO A 96 -6.50 -0.80 -18.26
N GLU A 97 -7.74 -0.86 -17.79
CA GLU A 97 -8.92 -0.23 -18.41
C GLU A 97 -8.83 1.31 -18.36
N LEU A 98 -8.32 1.83 -17.24
CA LEU A 98 -8.14 3.27 -17.02
C LEU A 98 -7.08 3.85 -17.96
N GLU A 99 -6.04 3.07 -18.23
CA GLU A 99 -4.99 3.44 -19.20
C GLU A 99 -5.53 3.47 -20.64
N ARG A 100 -6.40 2.52 -21.03
CA ARG A 100 -7.09 2.58 -22.33
C ARG A 100 -8.02 3.79 -22.45
N ASN A 101 -8.78 4.11 -21.41
CA ASN A 101 -9.71 5.24 -21.45
C ASN A 101 -9.01 6.60 -21.53
N LYS A 102 -7.77 6.73 -21.03
CA LYS A 102 -6.95 7.93 -21.23
C LYS A 102 -6.42 8.07 -22.66
N GLN A 103 -6.19 6.96 -23.36
CA GLN A 103 -5.73 6.97 -24.74
C GLN A 103 -6.88 7.27 -25.74
N GLY A 104 -8.14 7.05 -25.34
CA GLY A 104 -9.33 7.31 -26.15
C GLY A 104 -9.74 8.79 -26.27
N THR A 105 -9.10 9.71 -25.55
CA THR A 105 -9.40 11.16 -25.64
C THR A 105 -8.47 11.92 -26.60
N VAL A 106 -7.51 11.26 -27.23
CA VAL A 106 -6.64 11.84 -28.28
C VAL A 106 -7.04 11.23 -29.62
N GLY A 107 -8.22 11.61 -30.13
CA GLY A 107 -8.69 11.05 -31.40
C GLY A 107 -10.10 11.43 -31.82
N ILE A 108 -10.55 12.66 -31.61
CA ILE A 108 -11.59 13.29 -32.43
C ILE A 108 -11.48 14.82 -32.37
N GLN A 109 -10.69 15.42 -33.27
CA GLN A 109 -11.08 16.49 -34.20
C GLN A 109 -9.85 16.94 -34.97
#